data_AF-A0A2K9A8T7-F1
#
_entry.id   AF-A0A2K9A8T7-F1
#
_cell.length_a   1.000
_cell.length_b   1.000
_cell.length_c   1.000
_cell.angle_alpha   90.00
_cell.angle_beta   90.00
_cell.angle_gamma   90.00
#
_symmetry.space_group_name_H-M   'P 1'
#
loop_
_entity.id
_entity.type
_entity.pdbx_description
1 polymer ?
#
loop_
_entity_poly.entity_id
_entity_poly.type
_entity_poly.pdbx_seq_one_letter_code
_entity_poly.pdbx_strand_id
1 'polypeptide(L)'
;MGLKEQFRKPIHKQDLFSVIYQALFMAFTGGILIGAVLLLMIRLLGFELSWLMLFVLAMLTARRIKQATYEKHIIFSIISVLAFILGYYIMNVTAYAGMIFTTTGSVSNIPFDLILNPVYYFYFLYPLSSTFFQVSNILEIVFFVIAIHYAFKYSK
;
A
#
# COMPACT_ATOMS: atom_id res chain seq x y z
N MET A 1 8.67 14.65 -23.03
CA MET A 1 8.11 13.43 -23.64
C MET A 1 6.65 13.33 -23.27
N GLY A 2 5.77 13.39 -24.26
CA GLY A 2 4.33 13.26 -24.06
C GLY A 2 3.96 11.87 -23.53
N LEU A 3 2.83 11.75 -22.81
CA LEU A 3 2.32 10.45 -22.32
C LEU A 3 2.23 9.42 -23.45
N LYS A 4 1.75 9.82 -24.65
CA LYS A 4 1.67 8.95 -25.84
C LYS A 4 3.02 8.34 -26.26
N GLU A 5 4.12 9.06 -26.07
CA GLU A 5 5.47 8.57 -26.44
C GLU A 5 6.01 7.57 -25.40
N GLN A 6 5.65 7.75 -24.13
CA GLN A 6 6.10 6.86 -23.04
C GLN A 6 5.41 5.49 -23.09
N PHE A 7 4.18 5.40 -23.60
CA PHE A 7 3.47 4.13 -23.84
C PHE A 7 3.92 3.41 -25.11
N ARG A 8 4.58 4.11 -26.04
CA ARG A 8 5.07 3.54 -27.31
C ARG A 8 6.45 2.88 -27.19
N LYS A 9 7.11 2.99 -26.04
CA LYS A 9 8.41 2.35 -25.83
C LYS A 9 8.26 0.83 -25.82
N PRO A 10 9.24 0.08 -26.37
CA PRO A 10 9.21 -1.38 -26.31
C PRO A 10 9.30 -1.84 -24.86
N ILE A 11 8.60 -2.94 -24.54
CA ILE A 11 8.59 -3.54 -23.21
C ILE A 11 9.26 -4.90 -23.31
N HIS A 12 10.36 -5.07 -22.58
CA HIS A 12 10.99 -6.37 -22.44
C HIS A 12 10.14 -7.26 -21.53
N LYS A 13 9.70 -8.42 -22.05
CA LYS A 13 8.83 -9.35 -21.31
C LYS A 13 9.48 -9.84 -20.00
N GLN A 14 10.79 -10.05 -20.00
CA GLN A 14 11.56 -10.48 -18.82
C GLN A 14 11.50 -9.44 -17.70
N ASP A 15 11.70 -8.16 -18.03
CA ASP A 15 11.58 -7.05 -17.08
C ASP A 15 10.16 -6.94 -16.54
N LEU A 16 9.14 -7.11 -17.39
CA LEU A 16 7.74 -7.08 -16.97
C LEU A 16 7.42 -8.16 -15.93
N PHE A 17 7.82 -9.41 -16.17
CA PHE A 17 7.61 -10.50 -15.20
C PHE A 17 8.38 -10.27 -13.91
N SER A 18 9.64 -9.82 -14.00
CA SER A 18 10.45 -9.46 -12.84
C SER A 18 9.79 -8.38 -11.98
N VAL A 19 9.30 -7.31 -12.62
CA VAL A 19 8.61 -6.21 -11.94
C VAL A 19 7.33 -6.69 -11.28
N ILE A 20 6.48 -7.46 -11.96
CA ILE A 20 5.25 -8.00 -11.39
C ILE A 20 5.56 -8.85 -10.15
N TYR A 21 6.55 -9.74 -10.25
CA TYR A 21 6.93 -10.60 -9.13
C TYR A 21 7.44 -9.79 -7.93
N GLN A 22 8.33 -8.82 -8.16
CA GLN A 22 8.87 -7.97 -7.10
C GLN A 22 7.78 -7.07 -6.50
N ALA A 23 6.86 -6.57 -7.32
CA ALA A 23 5.74 -5.74 -6.90
C ALA A 23 4.77 -6.51 -6.01
N LEU A 24 4.37 -7.73 -6.41
CA LEU A 24 3.55 -8.61 -5.59
C LEU A 24 4.28 -9.01 -4.30
N PHE A 25 5.55 -9.42 -4.40
CA PHE A 25 6.35 -9.76 -3.23
C PHE A 25 6.37 -8.62 -2.21
N MET A 26 6.60 -7.39 -2.66
CA MET A 26 6.60 -6.21 -1.78
C MET A 26 5.22 -5.88 -1.22
N ALA A 27 4.16 -6.02 -2.01
CA ALA A 27 2.80 -5.80 -1.51
C ALA A 27 2.46 -6.78 -0.39
N PHE A 28 2.74 -8.08 -0.57
CA PHE A 28 2.47 -9.11 0.43
C PHE A 28 3.41 -9.01 1.63
N THR A 29 4.72 -9.12 1.42
CA THR A 29 5.68 -9.16 2.53
C THR A 29 5.80 -7.81 3.22
N GLY A 30 5.85 -6.72 2.46
CA GLY A 30 5.88 -5.36 2.99
C GLY A 30 4.58 -5.02 3.71
N GLY A 31 3.42 -5.36 3.12
CA GLY A 31 2.12 -5.18 3.77
C GLY A 31 2.03 -5.92 5.11
N ILE A 32 2.39 -7.20 5.15
CA ILE A 32 2.35 -8.00 6.38
C ILE A 32 3.31 -7.45 7.44
N LEU A 33 4.57 -7.18 7.08
CA LEU A 33 5.57 -6.70 8.03
C LEU A 33 5.20 -5.33 8.60
N ILE A 34 4.81 -4.39 7.72
CA ILE A 34 4.41 -3.05 8.14
C ILE A 34 3.11 -3.11 8.95
N GLY A 35 2.16 -3.97 8.58
CA GLY A 35 0.93 -4.19 9.35
C GLY A 35 1.20 -4.75 10.75
N ALA A 36 2.15 -5.67 10.87
CA ALA A 36 2.58 -6.20 12.17
C ALA A 36 3.27 -5.13 13.04
N VAL A 37 4.12 -4.28 12.45
CA VAL A 37 4.73 -3.15 13.17
C VAL A 37 3.65 -2.14 13.58
N LEU A 38 2.69 -1.82 12.71
CA LEU A 38 1.57 -0.94 13.03
C LEU A 38 0.76 -1.48 14.21
N LEU A 39 0.46 -2.79 14.22
CA LEU A 39 -0.20 -3.44 15.35
C LEU A 39 0.61 -3.29 16.65
N LEU A 40 1.92 -3.52 16.61
CA LEU A 40 2.79 -3.36 17.78
C LEU A 40 2.77 -1.92 18.30
N MET A 41 2.79 -0.92 17.41
CA MET A 41 2.72 0.49 17.79
C MET A 41 1.39 0.83 18.45
N ILE A 42 0.27 0.39 17.85
CA ILE A 42 -1.07 0.60 18.42
C ILE A 42 -1.17 -0.06 19.81
N ARG A 43 -0.68 -1.30 19.96
CA ARG A 43 -0.81 -2.08 21.19
C ARG A 43 0.11 -1.64 22.31
N LEU A 44 1.38 -1.38 22.01
CA LEU A 44 2.41 -1.14 23.02
C LEU A 44 2.63 0.36 23.28
N LEU A 45 2.52 1.18 22.24
CA LEU A 45 2.86 2.60 22.32
C LEU A 45 1.63 3.51 22.42
N GLY A 46 0.43 2.99 22.14
CA GLY A 46 -0.83 3.74 22.27
C GLY A 46 -0.99 4.87 21.26
N PHE A 47 -0.19 4.89 20.20
CA PHE A 47 -0.29 5.86 19.11
C PHE A 47 -0.27 5.16 17.74
N GLU A 48 -0.97 5.76 16.77
CA GLU A 48 -1.10 5.25 15.41
C GLU A 48 -0.36 6.18 14.42
N LEU A 49 0.66 5.66 13.75
CA LEU A 49 1.41 6.36 12.68
C LEU A 49 1.17 5.70 11.32
N SER A 50 -0.09 5.36 11.01
CA SER A 50 -0.50 4.75 9.73
C SER A 50 -0.02 5.55 8.52
N TRP A 51 -0.05 6.89 8.60
CA TRP A 51 0.46 7.80 7.57
C TRP A 51 1.98 7.72 7.32
N LEU A 52 2.80 7.48 8.35
CA LEU A 52 4.24 7.26 8.19
C LEU A 52 4.51 5.89 7.55
N MET A 53 3.72 4.88 7.93
CA MET A 53 3.80 3.53 7.38
C MET A 53 3.43 3.48 5.89
N LEU A 54 2.48 4.30 5.45
CA LEU A 54 2.18 4.53 4.03
C LEU A 54 3.42 4.98 3.25
N PHE A 55 4.14 5.96 3.79
CA PHE A 55 5.33 6.50 3.15
C PHE A 55 6.45 5.46 3.04
N VAL A 56 6.69 4.71 4.12
CA VAL A 56 7.68 3.61 4.14
C VAL A 56 7.31 2.54 3.11
N LEU A 57 6.06 2.10 3.07
CA LEU A 57 5.59 1.10 2.11
C LEU A 57 5.80 1.56 0.65
N ALA A 58 5.41 2.81 0.34
CA ALA A 58 5.59 3.37 -1.00
C ALA A 58 7.06 3.47 -1.38
N MET A 59 7.92 3.91 -0.45
CA MET A 59 9.35 4.06 -0.69
C MET A 59 10.03 2.71 -0.96
N LEU A 60 9.74 1.69 -0.15
CA LEU A 60 10.29 0.35 -0.31
C LEU A 60 9.82 -0.29 -1.62
N THR A 61 8.53 -0.16 -1.95
CA THR A 61 7.94 -0.70 -3.18
C THR A 61 8.57 -0.06 -4.42
N ALA A 62 8.66 1.27 -4.46
CA ALA A 62 9.24 1.99 -5.58
C ALA A 62 10.72 1.66 -5.79
N ARG A 63 11.50 1.57 -4.70
CA ARG A 63 12.92 1.25 -4.75
C ARG A 63 13.17 -0.15 -5.30
N ARG A 64 12.37 -1.13 -4.85
CA ARG A 64 12.47 -2.53 -5.30
C ARG A 64 12.15 -2.66 -6.79
N ILE A 65 11.08 -2.00 -7.25
CA ILE A 65 10.67 -2.03 -8.66
C ILE A 65 11.72 -1.36 -9.54
N LYS A 66 12.27 -0.21 -9.13
CA LYS A 66 13.37 0.46 -9.86
C LYS A 66 14.61 -0.42 -10.02
N GLN A 67 14.93 -1.24 -9.02
CA GLN A 67 16.06 -2.17 -9.07
C GLN A 67 15.79 -3.39 -9.96
N ALA A 68 14.53 -3.69 -10.25
CA ALA A 68 14.12 -4.84 -11.06
C ALA A 68 14.02 -4.54 -12.56
N THR A 69 14.19 -3.26 -12.96
CA THR A 69 14.06 -2.78 -14.34
C THR A 69 15.40 -2.34 -14.91
N TYR A 70 15.73 -2.77 -16.12
CA TYR A 70 16.87 -2.22 -16.86
C TYR A 70 16.49 -0.97 -17.65
N GLU A 71 15.27 -0.94 -18.22
CA GLU A 71 14.76 0.20 -18.98
C GLU A 71 13.58 0.92 -18.32
N LYS A 72 13.49 2.23 -18.55
CA LYS A 72 12.46 3.10 -17.97
C LYS A 72 11.17 3.06 -18.80
N HIS A 73 10.13 2.46 -18.24
CA HIS A 73 8.79 2.38 -18.86
C HIS A 73 7.67 2.82 -17.89
N ILE A 74 6.67 3.56 -18.40
CA ILE A 74 5.56 4.10 -17.58
C ILE A 74 4.70 3.00 -16.93
N ILE A 75 4.62 1.83 -17.56
CA ILE A 75 3.88 0.67 -17.04
C ILE A 75 4.45 0.22 -15.69
N PHE A 76 5.76 0.31 -15.49
CA PHE A 76 6.37 -0.06 -14.19
C PHE A 76 5.94 0.91 -13.08
N SER A 77 5.71 2.18 -13.42
CA SER A 77 5.13 3.15 -12.50
C SER A 77 3.67 2.86 -12.15
N ILE A 78 2.88 2.40 -13.12
CA ILE A 78 1.50 1.96 -12.87
C ILE A 78 1.51 0.71 -11.96
N ILE A 79 2.37 -0.27 -12.24
CA ILE A 79 2.50 -1.48 -11.42
C ILE A 79 2.93 -1.11 -9.99
N SER A 80 3.84 -0.16 -9.82
CA SER A 80 4.24 0.32 -8.50
C SER A 80 3.10 0.95 -7.71
N VAL A 81 2.22 1.70 -8.36
CA VAL A 81 1.03 2.28 -7.70
C VAL A 81 0.05 1.18 -7.32
N LEU A 82 -0.23 0.22 -8.21
CA LEU A 82 -1.11 -0.90 -7.91
C LEU A 82 -0.59 -1.77 -6.76
N ALA A 83 0.72 -2.04 -6.73
CA ALA A 83 1.35 -2.79 -5.66
C ALA A 83 1.34 -2.03 -4.33
N PHE A 84 1.50 -0.71 -4.35
CA PHE A 84 1.33 0.11 -3.16
C PHE A 84 -0.11 0.04 -2.61
N ILE A 85 -1.12 0.18 -3.47
CA ILE A 85 -2.54 0.07 -3.06
C ILE A 85 -2.83 -1.31 -2.47
N LEU A 86 -2.35 -2.37 -3.11
CA LEU A 86 -2.47 -3.74 -2.60
C LEU A 86 -1.75 -3.91 -1.26
N GLY A 87 -0.53 -3.39 -1.14
CA GLY A 87 0.24 -3.45 0.10
C GLY A 87 -0.42 -2.69 1.24
N TYR A 88 -1.05 -1.53 0.97
CA TYR A 88 -1.83 -0.78 1.96
C TYR A 88 -3.02 -1.59 2.46
N TYR A 89 -3.74 -2.23 1.54
CA TYR A 89 -4.84 -3.13 1.91
C TYR A 89 -4.35 -4.27 2.83
N ILE A 90 -3.28 -4.98 2.42
CA ILE A 90 -2.71 -6.08 3.21
C ILE A 90 -2.20 -5.60 4.58
N MET A 91 -1.60 -4.41 4.65
CA MET A 91 -1.15 -3.78 5.88
C MET A 91 -2.30 -3.60 6.88
N ASN A 92 -3.42 -3.02 6.44
CA ASN A 92 -4.57 -2.81 7.30
C ASN A 92 -5.28 -4.11 7.68
N VAL A 93 -5.41 -5.05 6.74
CA VAL A 93 -5.91 -6.40 7.02
C VAL A 93 -5.10 -7.07 8.12
N THR A 94 -3.77 -7.03 8.00
CA THR A 94 -2.85 -7.64 8.97
C THR A 94 -2.98 -6.97 10.34
N ALA A 95 -2.98 -5.63 10.39
CA ALA A 95 -3.10 -4.89 11.63
C ALA A 95 -4.45 -5.15 12.33
N TYR A 96 -5.55 -5.12 11.59
CA TYR A 96 -6.89 -5.29 12.13
C TYR A 96 -7.16 -6.74 12.57
N ALA A 97 -6.80 -7.74 11.76
CA ALA A 97 -6.89 -9.14 12.13
C ALA A 97 -6.05 -9.44 13.38
N GLY A 98 -4.84 -8.90 13.45
CA GLY A 98 -3.98 -9.03 14.63
C GLY A 98 -4.53 -8.32 15.87
N MET A 99 -5.21 -7.18 15.71
CA MET A 99 -5.89 -6.50 16.82
C MET A 99 -7.00 -7.37 17.40
N ILE A 100 -7.84 -7.97 16.55
CA ILE A 100 -8.93 -8.86 16.99
C ILE A 100 -8.36 -10.11 17.66
N PHE A 101 -7.36 -10.73 17.05
CA PHE A 101 -6.73 -11.93 17.60
C PHE A 101 -6.12 -11.65 18.99
N THR A 102 -5.37 -10.56 19.13
CA THR A 102 -4.77 -10.20 20.42
C THR A 102 -5.79 -9.78 21.48
N THR A 103 -7.00 -9.34 21.08
CA THR A 103 -8.06 -8.94 22.03
C THR A 103 -8.90 -10.12 22.47
N THR A 104 -9.27 -10.99 21.52
CA THR A 104 -10.23 -12.09 21.77
C THR A 104 -9.54 -13.42 22.04
N GLY A 105 -8.25 -13.54 21.75
CA GLY A 105 -7.49 -14.79 21.89
C GLY A 105 -7.89 -15.88 20.89
N SER A 106 -8.78 -15.60 19.93
CA SER A 106 -9.28 -16.59 18.97
C SER A 106 -9.34 -16.07 17.54
N VAL A 107 -8.91 -16.92 16.61
CA VAL A 107 -9.03 -16.70 15.16
C VAL A 107 -10.47 -16.90 14.69
N SER A 108 -11.28 -17.69 15.40
CA SER A 108 -12.68 -17.98 15.03
C SER A 108 -13.58 -16.75 15.08
N ASN A 109 -13.18 -15.73 15.85
CA ASN A 109 -13.95 -14.51 16.05
C ASN A 109 -13.57 -13.42 15.04
N ILE A 110 -12.68 -13.72 14.09
CA ILE A 110 -12.30 -12.81 13.04
C ILE A 110 -13.44 -12.73 12.02
N PRO A 111 -14.09 -11.57 11.83
CA PRO A 111 -15.15 -11.41 10.85
C PRO A 111 -14.54 -11.32 9.44
N PHE A 112 -14.24 -12.47 8.83
CA PHE A 112 -13.57 -12.54 7.53
C PHE A 112 -14.29 -11.73 6.45
N ASP A 113 -15.62 -11.67 6.48
CA ASP A 113 -16.41 -10.88 5.53
C ASP A 113 -16.11 -9.38 5.62
N LEU A 114 -15.80 -8.88 6.82
CA LEU A 114 -15.46 -7.48 7.05
C LEU A 114 -13.97 -7.22 6.76
N ILE A 115 -13.10 -8.16 7.14
CA ILE A 115 -11.65 -8.05 6.90
C ILE A 115 -11.29 -8.20 5.43
N LEU A 116 -12.03 -8.99 4.66
CA LEU A 116 -11.77 -9.14 3.24
C LEU A 116 -12.46 -8.06 2.39
N ASN A 117 -13.19 -7.14 3.03
CA ASN A 117 -13.87 -6.06 2.33
C ASN A 117 -12.91 -4.87 2.11
N PRO A 118 -12.46 -4.61 0.85
CA PRO A 118 -11.56 -3.49 0.59
C PRO A 118 -12.23 -2.14 0.86
N VAL A 119 -13.55 -2.02 0.70
CA VAL A 119 -14.27 -0.74 0.88
C VAL A 119 -14.08 -0.20 2.30
N TYR A 120 -14.01 -1.09 3.29
CA TYR A 120 -13.79 -0.72 4.68
C TYR A 120 -12.46 0.03 4.88
N TYR A 121 -11.38 -0.45 4.26
CA TYR A 121 -10.05 0.14 4.39
C TYR A 121 -9.83 1.37 3.52
N PHE A 122 -10.62 1.55 2.46
CA PHE A 122 -10.57 2.75 1.62
C PHE A 122 -11.66 3.77 1.96
N TYR A 123 -12.37 3.58 3.07
CA TYR A 123 -13.48 4.46 3.48
C TYR A 123 -13.02 5.90 3.76
N PHE A 124 -11.74 6.10 4.11
CA PHE A 124 -11.14 7.43 4.29
C PHE A 124 -11.22 8.31 3.03
N LEU A 125 -11.35 7.71 1.84
CA LEU A 125 -11.53 8.39 0.56
C LEU A 125 -12.98 8.79 0.26
N TYR A 126 -13.95 8.34 1.07
CA TYR A 126 -15.37 8.58 0.82
C TYR A 126 -15.79 9.98 1.30
N PRO A 127 -16.13 10.92 0.40
CA PRO A 127 -16.37 12.33 0.76
C PRO A 127 -17.66 12.56 1.54
N LEU A 128 -18.59 11.61 1.51
CA LEU A 128 -19.85 11.68 2.24
C LEU A 128 -19.75 11.01 3.64
N SER A 129 -18.56 10.58 4.06
CA SER A 129 -18.39 10.03 5.40
C SER A 129 -18.44 11.13 6.46
N SER A 130 -18.97 10.79 7.63
CA SER A 130 -18.99 11.70 8.79
C SER A 130 -17.60 12.06 9.31
N THR A 131 -16.58 11.26 8.96
CA THR A 131 -15.19 11.45 9.39
C THR A 131 -14.33 12.14 8.33
N PHE A 132 -14.87 12.45 7.14
CA PHE A 132 -14.09 12.89 5.99
C PHE A 132 -13.24 14.14 6.25
N PHE A 133 -13.81 15.12 6.96
CA PHE A 133 -13.15 16.38 7.30
C PHE A 133 -12.37 16.36 8.62
N GLN A 134 -12.24 15.19 9.27
CA GLN A 134 -11.40 15.07 10.45
C GLN A 134 -9.92 15.24 10.07
N VAL A 135 -9.14 15.87 10.96
CA VAL A 135 -7.72 16.15 10.72
C VAL A 135 -6.94 14.86 10.43
N SER A 136 -7.22 13.77 11.16
CA SER A 136 -6.64 12.45 10.93
C SER A 136 -6.91 11.94 9.51
N ASN A 137 -8.16 12.02 9.05
CA ASN A 137 -8.58 11.57 7.73
C ASN A 137 -7.94 12.42 6.61
N ILE A 138 -7.89 13.75 6.79
CA ILE A 138 -7.23 14.66 5.84
C ILE A 138 -5.74 14.33 5.73
N LEU A 139 -5.05 14.10 6.86
CA LEU A 139 -3.65 13.68 6.85
C LEU A 139 -3.48 12.35 6.11
N GLU A 140 -4.34 11.37 6.37
CA GLU A 140 -4.29 10.08 5.68
C GLU A 140 -4.47 10.25 4.16
N ILE A 141 -5.45 11.04 3.70
CA ILE A 141 -5.63 11.36 2.27
C ILE A 141 -4.36 12.00 1.68
N VAL A 142 -3.82 13.02 2.36
CA VAL A 142 -2.62 13.75 1.87
C VAL A 142 -1.43 12.81 1.76
N PHE A 143 -1.14 12.02 2.81
CA PHE A 143 -0.03 11.07 2.79
C PHE A 143 -0.24 9.94 1.79
N PHE A 144 -1.47 9.49 1.59
CA PHE A 144 -1.81 8.50 0.57
C PHE A 144 -1.55 9.03 -0.85
N VAL A 145 -1.92 10.28 -1.13
CA VAL A 145 -1.64 10.94 -2.43
C VAL A 145 -0.13 11.15 -2.61
N ILE A 146 0.59 11.60 -1.58
CA ILE A 146 2.06 11.73 -1.62
C ILE A 146 2.72 10.37 -1.89
N ALA A 147 2.24 9.32 -1.23
CA ALA A 147 2.74 7.96 -1.40
C ALA A 147 2.50 7.43 -2.82
N ILE A 148 1.32 7.66 -3.41
CA ILE A 148 1.04 7.36 -4.83
C ILE A 148 1.99 8.13 -5.75
N HIS A 149 2.17 9.43 -5.52
CA HIS A 149 3.07 10.26 -6.32
C HIS A 149 4.51 9.74 -6.24
N TYR A 150 4.95 9.36 -5.05
CA TYR A 150 6.28 8.81 -4.82
C TYR A 150 6.45 7.46 -5.52
N ALA A 151 5.49 6.55 -5.34
CA ALA A 151 5.46 5.24 -6.00
C ALA A 151 5.54 5.38 -7.52
N PHE A 152 4.81 6.35 -8.10
CA PHE A 152 4.83 6.62 -9.54
C PHE A 152 6.15 7.24 -10.02
N LYS A 153 6.68 8.24 -9.30
CA LYS A 153 7.85 9.01 -9.74
C LYS A 153 9.16 8.24 -9.58
N TYR A 154 9.31 7.47 -8.51
CA TYR A 154 10.56 6.78 -8.20
C TYR A 154 10.76 5.46 -8.96
N SER A 155 9.68 4.89 -9.50
CA SER A 155 9.70 3.72 -10.38
C SER A 155 9.93 4.07 -11.86
N LYS A 156 9.97 5.36 -12.19
CA LYS A 156 10.20 5.90 -13.54
C LYS A 156 11.68 6.14 -13.81
#